data_AF-A0A4Y2TCW0-F1
#
_entry.id   AF-A0A4Y2TCW0-F1
#
_cell.length_a   1.000
_cell.length_b   1.000
_cell.length_c   1.000
_cell.angle_alpha   90.00
_cell.angle_beta   90.00
_cell.angle_gamma   90.00
#
_symmetry.space_group_name_H-M   'P 1'
#
loop_
_entity.id
_entity.type
_entity.pdbx_description
1 polymer ?
#
loop_
_entity_poly.entity_id
_entity_poly.type
_entity_poly.pdbx_seq_one_letter_code
_entity_poly.pdbx_strand_id
1 'polypeptide(L)'
;MTMDLTLLKTQRKSFRTSFTVCAKKIDDELLKEAPELTQLSILKSQISDKFARLETCQAEITNLILKTEDAEQAYEEDFLSAEKYRDNYIELCSQIEQFYLKDSSTKDFSERRKFKLPKIELKKFDGDAKNYLSFWRQFRKIHEDSNIPNEDKFQYLLQAVVPK
;
A
#
# COMPACT_ATOMS: atom_id res chain seq x y z
N MET A 1 5.85 31.59 -31.70
CA MET A 1 6.22 30.79 -30.50
C MET A 1 5.58 31.28 -29.19
N THR A 2 5.24 32.56 -29.04
CA THR A 2 4.72 33.11 -27.77
C THR A 2 3.29 32.66 -27.42
N MET A 3 2.39 32.47 -28.40
CA MET A 3 1.01 32.04 -28.15
C MET A 3 0.89 30.59 -27.63
N ASP A 4 1.71 29.67 -28.12
CA ASP A 4 1.65 28.27 -27.66
C ASP A 4 2.15 28.13 -26.21
N LEU A 5 3.20 28.86 -25.86
CA LEU A 5 3.75 28.87 -24.50
C LEU A 5 2.76 29.47 -23.49
N THR A 6 2.03 30.53 -23.84
CA THR A 6 1.02 31.14 -22.94
C THR A 6 -0.19 30.22 -22.76
N LEU A 7 -0.62 29.53 -23.81
CA LEU A 7 -1.68 28.52 -23.74
C LEU A 7 -1.28 27.37 -22.81
N LEU A 8 -0.09 26.80 -23.00
CA LEU A 8 0.42 25.72 -22.15
C LEU A 8 0.60 26.16 -20.69
N LYS A 9 1.12 27.37 -20.44
CA LYS A 9 1.20 27.91 -19.07
C LYS A 9 -0.18 28.06 -18.42
N THR A 10 -1.21 28.42 -19.20
CA THR A 10 -2.60 28.46 -18.74
C THR A 10 -3.14 27.07 -18.43
N GLN A 11 -2.87 26.09 -19.29
CA GLN A 11 -3.24 24.69 -19.08
C GLN A 11 -2.56 24.10 -17.82
N ARG A 12 -1.24 24.33 -17.68
CA ARG A 12 -0.47 23.94 -16.50
C ARG A 12 -1.06 24.51 -15.22
N LYS A 13 -1.50 25.77 -15.22
CA LYS A 13 -2.18 26.39 -14.06
C LYS A 13 -3.41 25.57 -13.65
N SER A 14 -4.25 25.18 -14.60
CA SER A 14 -5.42 24.33 -14.35
C SER A 14 -5.04 22.96 -13.79
N PHE A 15 -4.00 22.32 -14.33
CA PHE A 15 -3.49 21.04 -13.82
C PHE A 15 -2.92 21.16 -12.42
N ARG A 16 -2.12 22.19 -12.13
CA ARG A 16 -1.61 22.50 -10.79
C ARG A 16 -2.74 22.69 -9.80
N THR A 17 -3.80 23.43 -10.15
CA THR A 17 -4.99 23.58 -9.30
C THR A 17 -5.67 22.24 -9.04
N SER A 18 -5.88 21.42 -10.08
CA SER A 18 -6.51 20.10 -9.93
C SER A 18 -5.67 19.17 -9.04
N PHE A 19 -4.35 19.17 -9.22
CA PHE A 19 -3.40 18.44 -8.38
C PHE A 19 -3.51 18.88 -6.93
N THR A 20 -3.41 20.19 -6.64
CA THR A 20 -3.48 20.72 -5.26
C THR A 20 -4.82 20.40 -4.59
N VAL A 21 -5.94 20.44 -5.33
CA VAL A 21 -7.24 20.05 -4.77
C VAL A 21 -7.27 18.56 -4.42
N CYS A 22 -6.66 17.70 -5.24
CA CYS A 22 -6.57 16.27 -4.96
C CYS A 22 -5.62 15.96 -3.81
N ALA A 23 -4.48 16.66 -3.74
CA ALA A 23 -3.52 16.57 -2.63
C ALA A 23 -4.20 16.89 -1.29
N LYS A 24 -4.94 18.00 -1.22
CA LYS A 24 -5.71 18.36 -0.01
C LYS A 24 -6.70 17.28 0.40
N LYS A 25 -7.38 16.62 -0.55
CA LYS A 25 -8.29 15.52 -0.22
C LYS A 25 -7.56 14.32 0.36
N ILE A 26 -6.33 14.06 -0.07
CA ILE A 26 -5.48 13.01 0.52
C ILE A 26 -5.10 13.41 1.95
N ASP A 27 -4.62 14.63 2.14
CA ASP A 27 -4.29 15.15 3.48
C ASP A 27 -5.49 15.05 4.43
N ASP A 28 -6.65 15.53 3.98
CA ASP A 28 -7.90 15.49 4.75
C ASP A 28 -8.32 14.05 5.09
N GLU A 29 -8.12 13.09 4.18
CA GLU A 29 -8.42 11.67 4.42
C GLU A 29 -7.44 11.06 5.43
N LEU A 30 -6.14 11.36 5.32
CA LEU A 30 -5.10 10.88 6.21
C LEU A 30 -5.22 11.45 7.63
N LEU A 31 -5.81 12.64 7.80
CA LEU A 31 -6.07 13.28 9.09
C LEU A 31 -7.28 12.72 9.85
N LYS A 32 -8.12 11.89 9.21
CA LYS A 32 -9.29 11.29 9.87
C LYS A 32 -8.86 10.31 10.96
N GLU A 33 -9.67 10.19 12.02
CA GLU A 33 -9.46 9.20 13.08
C GLU A 33 -9.49 7.75 12.54
N ALA A 34 -10.27 7.51 11.50
CA ALA A 34 -10.35 6.25 10.77
C ALA A 34 -10.34 6.51 9.25
N PRO A 35 -9.16 6.64 8.62
CA PRO A 35 -9.06 6.83 7.18
C PRO A 35 -9.58 5.62 6.40
N GLU A 36 -10.33 5.87 5.33
CA GLU A 36 -10.90 4.80 4.52
C GLU A 36 -9.90 4.32 3.46
N LEU A 37 -9.45 3.07 3.59
CA LEU A 37 -8.41 2.48 2.72
C LEU A 37 -8.78 2.49 1.23
N THR A 38 -10.04 2.16 0.93
CA THR A 38 -10.60 2.19 -0.43
C THR A 38 -10.57 3.60 -1.01
N GLN A 39 -10.92 4.60 -0.20
CA GLN A 39 -10.88 6.01 -0.60
C GLN A 39 -9.44 6.49 -0.84
N LEU A 40 -8.49 6.14 0.03
CA LEU A 40 -7.07 6.44 -0.16
C LEU A 40 -6.50 5.81 -1.44
N SER A 41 -6.90 4.58 -1.77
CA SER A 41 -6.51 3.92 -3.03
C SER A 41 -7.02 4.67 -4.27
N ILE A 42 -8.28 5.10 -4.24
CA ILE A 42 -8.88 5.90 -5.31
C ILE A 42 -8.15 7.24 -5.44
N LEU A 43 -7.92 7.94 -4.33
CA LEU A 43 -7.21 9.22 -4.32
C LEU A 43 -5.76 9.08 -4.79
N LYS A 44 -5.05 8.00 -4.44
CA LYS A 44 -3.69 7.68 -4.96
C LYS A 44 -3.68 7.55 -6.49
N SER A 45 -4.69 6.87 -7.03
CA SER A 45 -4.84 6.72 -8.48
C SER A 45 -5.13 8.06 -9.16
N GLN A 46 -6.02 8.88 -8.56
CA GLN A 46 -6.37 10.20 -9.07
C GLN A 46 -5.20 11.18 -9.05
N ILE A 47 -4.42 11.23 -7.97
CA ILE A 47 -3.26 12.13 -7.89
C ILE A 47 -2.17 11.72 -8.86
N SER A 48 -1.99 10.41 -9.10
CA SER A 48 -1.03 9.89 -10.08
C SER A 48 -1.40 10.27 -11.52
N ASP A 49 -2.67 10.14 -11.92
CA ASP A 49 -3.15 10.61 -13.23
C ASP A 49 -2.93 12.12 -13.41
N LYS A 50 -3.33 12.91 -12.40
CA LYS A 50 -3.19 14.37 -12.42
C LYS A 50 -1.73 14.80 -12.54
N PHE A 51 -0.84 14.12 -11.81
CA PHE A 51 0.59 14.38 -11.83
C PHE A 51 1.20 14.02 -13.18
N ALA A 52 0.84 12.88 -13.78
CA ALA A 52 1.31 12.49 -15.12
C ALA A 52 0.92 13.52 -16.20
N ARG A 53 -0.31 14.05 -16.14
CA ARG A 53 -0.78 15.12 -17.04
C ARG A 53 -0.03 16.43 -16.82
N LEU A 54 0.29 16.74 -15.57
CA LEU A 54 1.08 17.91 -15.20
C LEU A 54 2.53 17.80 -15.73
N GLU A 55 3.18 16.66 -15.54
CA GLU A 55 4.52 16.35 -16.06
C GLU A 55 4.59 16.45 -17.58
N THR A 56 3.58 15.92 -18.28
CA THR A 56 3.48 16.01 -19.75
C THR A 56 3.44 17.48 -20.21
N CYS A 57 2.54 18.27 -19.61
CA CYS A 57 2.43 19.71 -19.92
C CYS A 57 3.72 20.47 -19.53
N GLN A 58 4.36 20.09 -18.43
CA GLN A 58 5.62 20.67 -17.97
C GLN A 58 6.75 20.40 -18.97
N ALA A 59 6.86 19.18 -19.50
CA ALA A 59 7.86 18.84 -20.51
C ALA A 59 7.67 19.65 -21.81
N GLU A 60 6.43 19.85 -22.26
CA GLU A 60 6.12 20.69 -23.42
C GLU A 60 6.54 22.15 -23.20
N ILE A 61 6.27 22.70 -22.01
CA ILE A 61 6.70 24.07 -21.64
C ILE A 61 8.22 24.18 -21.62
N THR A 62 8.90 23.24 -20.98
CA THR A 62 10.37 23.19 -20.93
C THR A 62 10.97 23.15 -22.34
N ASN A 63 10.43 22.31 -23.23
CA ASN A 63 10.89 22.22 -24.62
C ASN A 63 10.70 23.52 -25.41
N LEU A 64 9.68 24.32 -25.09
CA LEU A 64 9.49 25.63 -25.72
C LEU A 64 10.40 26.71 -25.12
N ILE A 65 10.64 26.70 -23.81
CA ILE A 65 11.57 27.63 -23.15
C ILE A 65 12.99 27.42 -23.69
N LEU A 66 13.45 26.17 -23.81
CA LEU A 66 14.80 25.87 -24.32
C LEU A 66 15.03 26.28 -25.79
N LYS A 67 13.98 26.66 -26.52
CA LYS A 67 14.06 27.16 -27.90
C LYS A 67 14.16 28.69 -27.97
N THR A 68 14.08 29.42 -26.86
CA THR A 68 14.23 30.88 -26.84
C THR A 68 15.69 31.29 -26.63
N GLU A 69 16.09 32.43 -27.18
CA GLU A 69 17.34 33.09 -26.81
C GLU A 69 17.27 33.52 -25.33
N ASP A 70 18.38 33.42 -24.58
CA ASP A 70 18.44 33.65 -23.12
C ASP A 70 17.47 32.79 -22.27
N ALA A 71 17.36 31.50 -22.59
CA ALA A 71 16.48 30.56 -21.90
C ALA A 71 16.90 30.20 -20.46
N GLU A 72 18.14 30.46 -20.04
CA GLU A 72 18.72 29.90 -18.80
C GLU A 72 17.92 30.30 -17.55
N GLN A 73 17.72 31.60 -17.33
CA GLN A 73 16.96 32.08 -16.18
C GLN A 73 15.50 31.64 -16.22
N ALA A 74 14.86 31.71 -17.40
CA ALA A 74 13.46 31.32 -17.55
C ALA A 74 13.26 29.81 -17.34
N TYR A 75 14.24 28.99 -17.72
CA TYR A 75 14.24 27.55 -17.49
C TYR A 75 14.40 27.24 -16.00
N GLU A 76 15.39 27.85 -15.33
CA GLU A 76 15.68 27.59 -13.92
C GLU A 76 14.48 27.93 -13.03
N GLU A 77 13.86 29.10 -13.22
CA GLU A 77 12.66 29.51 -12.47
C GLU A 77 11.49 28.54 -12.70
N ASP A 78 11.31 28.07 -13.93
CA ASP A 78 10.24 27.16 -14.30
C ASP A 78 10.46 25.74 -13.75
N PHE A 79 11.72 25.28 -13.78
CA PHE A 79 12.17 24.00 -13.23
C PHE A 79 11.95 23.94 -11.72
N LEU A 80 12.44 24.94 -10.97
CA LEU A 80 12.25 25.02 -9.53
C LEU A 80 10.76 25.10 -9.16
N SER A 81 9.95 25.79 -9.97
CA SER A 81 8.49 25.83 -9.78
C SER A 81 7.85 24.46 -9.97
N ALA A 82 8.37 23.60 -10.86
CA ALA A 82 7.88 22.26 -11.10
C ALA A 82 8.28 21.27 -10.00
N GLU A 83 9.53 21.36 -9.49
CA GLU A 83 10.05 20.46 -8.44
C GLU A 83 9.17 20.47 -7.19
N LYS A 84 8.63 21.63 -6.80
CA LYS A 84 7.66 21.71 -5.67
C LYS A 84 6.49 20.73 -5.80
N TYR A 85 6.01 20.48 -7.02
CA TYR A 85 4.90 19.55 -7.25
C TYR A 85 5.36 18.08 -7.28
N ARG A 86 6.59 17.82 -7.73
CA ARG A 86 7.23 16.50 -7.63
C ARG A 86 7.44 16.09 -6.19
N ASP A 87 8.05 16.96 -5.39
CA ASP A 87 8.32 16.70 -3.98
C ASP A 87 7.03 16.38 -3.22
N ASN A 88 5.99 17.20 -3.43
CA ASN A 88 4.67 16.98 -2.84
C ASN A 88 4.06 15.63 -3.31
N TYR A 89 4.14 15.30 -4.60
CA TYR A 89 3.62 14.03 -5.09
C TYR A 89 4.32 12.83 -4.45
N ILE A 90 5.65 12.87 -4.35
CA ILE A 90 6.46 11.81 -3.73
C ILE A 90 6.12 11.68 -2.24
N GLU A 91 6.02 12.81 -1.55
CA GLU A 91 5.65 12.85 -0.13
C GLU A 91 4.28 12.20 0.11
N LEU A 92 3.25 12.59 -0.65
CA LEU A 92 1.90 12.01 -0.53
C LEU A 92 1.89 10.51 -0.83
N CYS A 93 2.61 10.07 -1.87
CA CYS A 93 2.70 8.65 -2.20
C CYS A 93 3.36 7.85 -1.07
N SER A 94 4.42 8.39 -0.49
CA SER A 94 5.12 7.80 0.65
C SER A 94 4.23 7.71 1.90
N GLN A 95 3.50 8.77 2.23
CA GLN A 95 2.56 8.78 3.37
C GLN A 95 1.45 7.73 3.20
N ILE A 96 0.88 7.62 2.00
CA ILE A 96 -0.13 6.60 1.69
C ILE A 96 0.46 5.18 1.83
N GLU A 97 1.67 4.95 1.34
CA GLU A 97 2.34 3.64 1.44
C GLU A 97 2.65 3.25 2.89
N GLN A 98 3.12 4.19 3.70
CA GLN A 98 3.31 3.99 5.14
C GLN A 98 1.99 3.65 5.85
N PHE A 99 0.89 4.27 5.44
CA PHE A 99 -0.43 3.94 5.96
C PHE A 99 -0.82 2.48 5.67
N TYR A 100 -0.61 2.00 4.44
CA TYR A 100 -0.85 0.59 4.08
C TYR A 100 -0.03 -0.39 4.93
N LEU A 101 1.24 -0.08 5.19
CA LEU A 101 2.12 -0.91 6.02
C LEU A 101 1.65 -0.95 7.49
N LYS A 102 1.14 0.17 8.00
CA LYS A 102 0.62 0.25 9.37
C LYS A 102 -0.71 -0.50 9.52
N ASP A 103 -1.60 -0.38 8.53
CA ASP A 103 -2.89 -1.08 8.50
C ASP A 103 -2.72 -2.60 8.33
N SER A 104 -1.75 -3.07 7.53
CA SER A 104 -1.43 -4.50 7.46
C SER A 104 -0.88 -5.02 8.79
N SER A 105 -0.05 -4.25 9.47
CA SER A 105 0.56 -4.64 10.76
C SER A 105 -0.47 -4.70 11.90
N THR A 106 -1.51 -3.86 11.89
CA THR A 106 -2.60 -3.90 12.88
C THR A 106 -3.66 -4.96 12.54
N LYS A 107 -3.86 -5.26 11.25
CA LYS A 107 -4.74 -6.35 10.81
C LYS A 107 -4.09 -7.73 10.95
N ASP A 108 -2.77 -7.87 10.83
CA ASP A 108 -2.09 -9.17 10.97
C ASP A 108 -2.18 -9.75 12.39
N PHE A 109 -2.40 -8.92 13.42
CA PHE A 109 -2.64 -9.41 14.79
C PHE A 109 -4.12 -9.67 15.11
N SER A 110 -5.06 -9.08 14.37
CA SER A 110 -6.51 -9.22 14.63
C SER A 110 -7.21 -10.18 13.66
N GLU A 111 -6.66 -10.37 12.46
CA GLU A 111 -7.06 -11.36 11.46
C GLU A 111 -6.14 -12.59 11.45
N ARG A 112 -5.40 -12.86 12.54
CA ARG A 112 -5.21 -14.26 12.96
C ARG A 112 -6.59 -14.81 13.29
N ARG A 113 -7.26 -15.22 12.20
CA ARG A 113 -8.49 -15.95 12.11
C ARG A 113 -8.64 -16.72 13.41
N LYS A 114 -9.57 -16.29 14.26
CA LYS A 114 -10.27 -17.21 15.15
C LYS A 114 -10.98 -18.19 14.23
N PHE A 115 -10.22 -19.07 13.58
CA PHE A 115 -10.75 -20.27 13.02
C PHE A 115 -11.35 -20.97 14.23
N LYS A 116 -12.67 -20.90 14.36
CA LYS A 116 -13.40 -21.95 15.06
C LYS A 116 -13.18 -23.19 14.21
N LEU A 117 -12.02 -23.81 14.42
CA LEU A 117 -11.68 -25.07 13.80
C LEU A 117 -12.78 -26.04 14.24
N PRO A 118 -13.32 -26.87 13.31
CA PRO A 118 -14.12 -28.01 13.73
C PRO A 118 -13.35 -28.70 14.84
N LYS A 119 -14.01 -29.08 15.93
CA LYS A 119 -13.39 -29.93 16.95
C LYS A 119 -12.95 -31.22 16.24
N ILE A 120 -11.72 -31.25 15.77
CA ILE A 120 -11.08 -32.47 15.30
C ILE A 120 -10.95 -33.28 16.58
N GLU A 121 -11.82 -34.27 16.74
CA GLU A 121 -11.66 -35.29 17.77
C GLU A 121 -10.42 -36.12 17.39
N LEU A 122 -9.24 -35.59 17.71
CA LEU A 122 -8.01 -36.35 17.62
C LEU A 122 -8.16 -37.56 18.54
N LYS A 123 -7.97 -38.77 18.00
CA LYS A 123 -7.86 -39.96 18.83
C LYS A 123 -6.71 -39.75 19.81
N LYS A 124 -7.03 -39.80 21.10
CA LYS A 124 -6.03 -39.63 22.15
C LYS A 124 -5.02 -40.79 22.06
N PHE A 125 -3.74 -40.44 22.02
CA PHE A 125 -2.63 -41.37 22.03
C PHE A 125 -2.29 -41.70 23.48
N ASP A 126 -2.36 -42.99 23.81
CA ASP A 126 -2.13 -43.57 25.13
C ASP A 126 -0.66 -43.91 25.40
N GLY A 127 0.22 -43.69 24.42
CA GLY A 127 1.63 -44.04 24.50
C GLY A 127 1.94 -45.49 24.10
N ASP A 128 0.97 -46.27 23.60
CA ASP A 128 1.24 -47.61 23.06
C ASP A 128 1.90 -47.51 21.67
N ALA A 129 3.09 -48.10 21.53
CA ALA A 129 3.82 -48.15 20.27
C ALA A 129 3.00 -48.72 19.10
N LYS A 130 2.05 -49.63 19.37
CA LYS A 130 1.14 -50.20 18.35
C LYS A 130 0.20 -49.16 17.74
N ASN A 131 -0.17 -48.13 18.52
CA ASN A 131 -1.08 -47.07 18.11
C ASN A 131 -0.37 -45.87 17.48
N TYR A 132 0.97 -45.83 17.55
CA TYR A 132 1.78 -44.69 17.10
C TYR A 132 1.60 -44.38 15.61
N LEU A 133 1.64 -45.39 14.73
CA LEU A 133 1.47 -45.17 13.29
C LEU A 133 0.08 -44.61 12.93
N SER A 134 -0.95 -45.08 13.64
CA SER A 134 -2.33 -44.63 13.47
C SER A 134 -2.54 -43.20 13.97
N PHE A 135 -1.86 -42.83 15.05
CA PHE A 135 -1.78 -41.46 15.57
C PHE A 135 -1.04 -40.54 14.58
N TRP A 136 0.18 -40.92 14.18
CA TRP A 136 1.02 -40.09 13.32
C TRP A 136 0.37 -39.82 11.96
N ARG A 137 -0.30 -40.80 11.35
CA ARG A 137 -1.05 -40.58 10.09
C ARG A 137 -2.12 -39.49 10.20
N GLN A 138 -2.72 -39.30 11.38
CA GLN A 138 -3.72 -38.25 11.62
C GLN A 138 -3.04 -36.92 11.93
N PHE A 139 -2.06 -36.93 12.83
CA PHE A 139 -1.36 -35.72 13.26
C PHE A 139 -0.49 -35.11 12.16
N ARG A 140 0.05 -35.92 11.25
CA ARG A 140 0.88 -35.48 10.11
C ARG A 140 0.20 -34.41 9.27
N LYS A 141 -1.12 -34.50 9.07
CA LYS A 141 -1.90 -33.49 8.33
C LYS A 141 -1.86 -32.12 8.99
N ILE A 142 -1.83 -32.07 10.32
CA ILE A 142 -1.70 -30.82 11.10
C ILE A 142 -0.25 -30.36 11.09
N HIS A 143 0.71 -31.29 11.20
CA HIS A 143 2.14 -30.97 11.19
C HIS A 143 2.60 -30.35 9.86
N GLU A 144 2.12 -30.87 8.73
CA GLU A 144 2.50 -30.43 7.38
C GLU A 144 1.71 -29.20 6.87
N ASP A 145 0.65 -28.77 7.56
CA ASP A 145 -0.13 -27.59 7.16
C ASP A 145 0.66 -26.30 7.44
N SER A 146 1.02 -25.58 6.37
CA SER A 146 1.74 -24.30 6.45
C SER A 146 0.88 -23.13 6.95
N ASN A 147 -0.45 -23.29 6.98
CA ASN A 147 -1.38 -22.26 7.46
C ASN A 147 -1.54 -22.27 8.98
N ILE A 148 -1.06 -23.32 9.67
CA ILE A 148 -1.15 -23.46 11.12
C ILE A 148 0.20 -23.02 11.73
N PRO A 149 0.22 -22.01 12.62
CA PRO A 149 1.41 -21.65 13.37
C PRO A 149 1.95 -22.81 14.21
N ASN A 150 3.28 -22.86 14.39
CA ASN A 150 3.92 -23.92 15.19
C ASN A 150 3.41 -23.99 16.64
N GLU A 151 3.02 -22.85 17.20
CA GLU A 151 2.45 -22.75 18.55
C GLU A 151 1.10 -23.49 18.65
N ASP A 152 0.22 -23.31 17.66
CA ASP A 152 -1.07 -24.00 17.59
C ASP A 152 -0.88 -25.50 17.32
N LYS A 153 0.09 -25.89 16.48
CA LYS A 153 0.46 -27.31 16.27
C LYS A 153 0.88 -27.99 17.57
N PHE A 154 1.61 -27.28 18.43
CA PHE A 154 2.02 -27.78 19.73
C PHE A 154 0.82 -27.96 20.67
N GLN A 155 -0.13 -27.03 20.67
CA GLN A 155 -1.38 -27.18 21.42
C GLN A 155 -2.21 -28.39 20.95
N TYR A 156 -2.27 -28.63 19.63
CA TYR A 156 -2.91 -29.83 19.08
C TYR A 156 -2.26 -31.12 19.54
N LEU A 157 -0.92 -31.14 19.63
CA LEU A 157 -0.19 -32.30 20.12
C LEU A 157 -0.52 -32.59 21.58
N LEU A 158 -0.55 -31.56 22.43
CA LEU A 158 -0.89 -31.69 23.85
C LEU A 158 -2.31 -32.23 24.06
N GLN A 159 -3.29 -31.79 23.26
CA GLN A 159 -4.67 -32.29 23.33
C GLN A 159 -4.81 -33.74 22.89
N ALA A 160 -3.93 -34.18 21.97
CA ALA A 160 -3.96 -35.52 21.40
C ALA A 160 -3.18 -36.56 22.22
N VAL A 161 -2.45 -36.16 23.26
CA VAL A 161 -1.70 -37.09 24.13
C VAL A 161 -2.39 -37.19 25.48
N VAL A 162 -2.61 -38.41 25.97
CA VAL A 162 -3.17 -38.61 27.32
C VAL A 162 -2.03 -38.42 28.34
N PRO A 163 -2.18 -37.51 29.33
CA PRO A 163 -1.24 -37.46 30.44
C PRO A 163 -1.32 -38.76 31.25
N LYS A 164 -0.17 -39.34 31.57
CA LYS A 164 -0.07 -40.46 32.52
C LYS A 164 -0.14 -39.97 33.95
#